data_AF-A0A254R1N7-F1
#
_entry.id   AF-A0A254R1N7-F1
#
_cell.length_a   1.000
_cell.length_b   1.000
_cell.length_c   1.000
_cell.angle_alpha   90.00
_cell.angle_beta   90.00
_cell.angle_gamma   90.00
#
_symmetry.space_group_name_H-M   'P 1'
#
loop_
_entity.id
_entity.type
_entity.pdbx_description
1 polymer ?
#
loop_
_entity_poly.entity_id
_entity_poly.type
_entity_poly.pdbx_seq_one_letter_code
_entity_poly.pdbx_strand_id
1 'polypeptide(L)' 'MTNQLAIALGLLIALFLGLDAIVFGWSNTLFLAKKFADFVEWLAFWR' A
#
# COMPACT_ATOMS: atom_id res chain seq x y z
N MET A 1 -2.81 20.20 7.88
CA MET A 1 -1.85 19.25 7.28
C MET A 1 -0.51 19.95 7.21
N THR A 2 0.47 19.58 8.01
CA THR A 2 1.80 20.21 7.96
C THR A 2 2.63 19.52 6.87
N ASN A 3 3.32 20.30 6.04
CA ASN A 3 4.19 19.75 4.97
C ASN A 3 5.20 18.73 5.50
N GLN A 4 5.65 18.90 6.74
CA GLN A 4 6.57 17.98 7.40
C GLN A 4 5.98 16.58 7.59
N LEU A 5 4.70 16.49 7.99
CA LEU A 5 4.01 15.21 8.14
C LEU A 5 3.81 14.51 6.78
N ALA A 6 3.47 15.28 5.73
CA ALA A 6 3.33 14.74 4.39
C ALA A 6 4.65 14.12 3.87
N ILE A 7 5.77 14.81 4.07
CA ILE A 7 7.10 14.31 3.68
C ILE A 7 7.47 13.08 4.49
N ALA A 8 7.25 13.09 5.82
CA ALA A 8 7.54 11.95 6.68
C ALA A 8 6.75 10.70 6.27
N LEU A 9 5.45 10.86 6.00
CA LEU A 9 4.60 9.75 5.55
C LEU A 9 5.00 9.26 4.16
N GLY A 10 5.31 10.16 3.23
CA GLY A 10 5.77 9.80 1.89
C GLY A 10 7.07 8.99 1.92
N LEU A 11 8.04 9.41 2.73
CA LEU A 11 9.29 8.66 2.93
C LEU A 11 9.05 7.30 3.57
N LEU A 12 8.17 7.23 4.57
CA LEU A 12 7.84 5.97 5.24
C LEU A 12 7.22 4.96 4.27
N ILE A 13 6.28 5.40 3.43
CA ILE A 13 5.66 4.55 2.41
C ILE A 13 6.70 4.08 1.39
N ALA A 14 7.54 4.99 0.89
CA ALA A 14 8.59 4.65 -0.07
C ALA A 14 9.60 3.64 0.51
N LEU A 15 9.97 3.79 1.79
CA LEU A 15 10.85 2.86 2.49
C LEU A 15 10.25 1.45 2.54
N PHE A 16 8.98 1.31 2.93
CA PHE A 16 8.33 0.00 3.02
C PHE A 16 8.13 -0.66 1.65
N LEU A 17 7.77 0.10 0.62
CA LEU A 17 7.69 -0.42 -0.75
C LEU A 17 9.06 -0.84 -1.29
N GLY A 18 10.12 -0.06 -1.01
CA GLY A 18 11.48 -0.40 -1.39
C GLY A 18 11.99 -1.66 -0.69
N LEU A 19 11.71 -1.81 0.60
CA LEU A 19 12.02 -3.03 1.36
C LEU A 19 11.26 -4.24 0.80
N ASP A 20 9.98 -4.09 0.46
CA ASP A 20 9.20 -5.16 -0.16
C ASP A 20 9.75 -5.58 -1.53
N ALA A 21 10.15 -4.61 -2.35
CA ALA A 21 10.75 -4.87 -3.65
C ALA A 21 12.07 -5.64 -3.55
N ILE A 22 12.95 -5.28 -2.60
CA ILE A 22 14.29 -5.85 -2.48
C ILE A 22 14.28 -7.20 -1.75
N VAL A 23 13.57 -7.30 -0.63
CA VAL A 23 13.62 -8.47 0.25
C VAL A 23 12.60 -9.54 -0.17
N PHE A 24 11.44 -9.10 -0.63
CA PHE A 24 10.28 -9.97 -0.85
C PHE A 24 9.82 -10.00 -2.32
N GLY A 25 10.51 -9.31 -3.23
CA GLY A 25 10.23 -9.34 -4.66
C GLY A 25 8.81 -8.89 -5.02
N TRP A 26 8.26 -7.90 -4.31
CA TRP A 26 6.88 -7.40 -4.45
C TRP A 26 5.76 -8.33 -3.97
N SER A 27 6.09 -9.44 -3.32
CA SER A 27 5.08 -10.42 -2.90
C SER A 27 4.07 -9.85 -1.90
N ASN A 28 4.49 -9.03 -0.93
CA ASN A 28 3.56 -8.48 0.05
C ASN A 28 2.69 -7.37 -0.56
N THR A 29 3.27 -6.49 -1.38
CA THR A 29 2.51 -5.44 -2.08
C THR A 29 1.48 -6.05 -3.03
N LEU A 30 1.84 -7.08 -3.79
CA LEU A 30 0.90 -7.79 -4.66
C LEU A 30 -0.19 -8.52 -3.87
N PHE A 31 0.15 -9.13 -2.74
CA PHE A 31 -0.84 -9.73 -1.84
C PHE A 31 -1.84 -8.67 -1.34
N LEU A 32 -1.34 -7.53 -0.88
CA LEU A 32 -2.18 -6.43 -0.37
C LEU A 32 -3.08 -5.87 -1.46
N ALA A 33 -2.56 -5.71 -2.69
CA ALA A 33 -3.33 -5.24 -3.84
C ALA A 33 -4.48 -6.19 -4.19
N LYS A 34 -4.26 -7.51 -4.15
CA LYS A 34 -5.33 -8.50 -4.36
C LYS A 34 -6.41 -8.39 -3.30
N LYS A 35 -6.03 -8.29 -2.02
CA LYS A 35 -6.99 -8.13 -0.92
C LYS A 35 -7.77 -6.83 -1.01
N PHE A 36 -7.13 -5.75 -1.46
CA PHE A 36 -7.81 -4.50 -1.71
C PHE A 36 -8.81 -4.62 -2.87
N ALA A 37 -8.46 -5.33 -3.96
CA ALA A 37 -9.38 -5.61 -5.05
C ALA A 37 -10.60 -6.43 -4.57
N ASP A 38 -10.37 -7.49 -3.79
CA ASP A 38 -11.46 -8.28 -3.16
C ASP A 38 -12.38 -7.40 -2.31
N PHE A 39 -11.79 -6.47 -1.54
CA PHE A 39 -12.54 -5.53 -0.71
C PHE A 39 -13.36 -4.52 -1.54
N VAL A 40 -12.80 -4.02 -2.65
CA VAL A 40 -13.51 -3.14 -3.58
C VAL A 40 -14.68 -3.87 -4.23
N GLU A 41 -14.50 -5.13 -4.63
CA GLU A 41 -15.57 -5.96 -5.19
C GLU A 41 -16.69 -6.20 -4.15
N TRP A 42 -16.31 -6.53 -2.91
CA TRP A 42 -17.25 -6.63 -1.81
C TRP A 42 -18.01 -5.31 -1.61
N LEU A 43 -17.31 -4.17 -1.54
CA LEU A 43 -17.94 -2.85 -1.39
C LEU A 43 -18.89 -2.52 -2.55
N ALA A 44 -18.51 -2.89 -3.78
CA ALA A 44 -19.33 -2.71 -4.98
C ALA A 44 -20.60 -3.56 -4.95
N PHE A 45 -20.58 -4.73 -4.31
CA PHE A 45 -21.77 -5.54 -4.06
C PHE A 45 -22.76 -4.87 -3.09
N TRP A 46 -22.27 -4.13 -2.10
CA TRP A 46 -23.13 -3.38 -1.15
C TRP A 46 -23.65 -2.04 -1.67
N ARG A 47 -23.19 -1.62 -2.86
CA ARG A 47 -23.73 -0.41 -3.49
C ARG A 47 -25.18 -0.60 -3.90
#